data_AF-A0A2E9MTP1-F1
#
_entry.id   AF-A0A2E9MTP1-F1
#
_cell.length_a   1.000
_cell.length_b   1.000
_cell.length_c   1.000
_cell.angle_alpha   90.00
_cell.angle_beta   90.00
_cell.angle_gamma   90.00
#
_symmetry.space_group_name_H-M   'P 1'
#
loop_
_entity.id
_entity.type
_entity.pdbx_description
1 polymer ?
#
loop_
_entity_poly.entity_id
_entity_poly.type
_entity_poly.pdbx_seq_one_letter_code
_entity_poly.pdbx_strand_id
1 'polypeptide(L)'
;MSNWELVMPGGGLTAIGMAGLVTSYSGIAHTFIDGMHALTGLLFFIGLIFLSAGILDGGVSTSNRTKATVLVTISIVLTFGAAAFIGSTSTTLPTLTGILILIAVPAILIAYIAMKMPQYVR
;
A
#
# COMPACT_ATOMS: atom_id res chain seq x y z
N MET A 1 5.21 14.36 -16.23
CA MET A 1 5.71 14.30 -14.84
C MET A 1 4.53 13.92 -13.97
N SER A 2 4.61 12.88 -13.14
CA SER A 2 3.50 12.45 -12.27
C SER A 2 2.95 13.66 -11.52
N ASN A 3 1.62 13.76 -11.39
CA ASN A 3 1.02 14.87 -10.64
C ASN A 3 1.36 14.72 -9.15
N TRP A 4 2.45 15.38 -8.75
CA TRP A 4 3.08 15.20 -7.44
C TRP A 4 2.19 15.71 -6.30
N GLU A 5 1.38 16.71 -6.62
CA GLU A 5 0.34 17.25 -5.73
C GLU A 5 -0.72 16.22 -5.39
N LEU A 6 -0.83 15.15 -6.18
CA LEU A 6 -1.82 14.09 -5.99
C LEU A 6 -1.20 12.79 -5.45
N VAL A 7 0.01 12.43 -5.91
CA VAL A 7 0.73 11.23 -5.44
C VAL A 7 1.11 11.33 -3.96
N MET A 8 1.61 12.49 -3.52
CA MET A 8 2.08 12.67 -2.15
C MET A 8 0.94 12.57 -1.10
N PRO A 9 -0.18 13.31 -1.24
CA PRO A 9 -1.31 13.11 -0.34
C PRO A 9 -1.98 11.75 -0.54
N GLY A 10 -2.10 11.24 -1.77
CA GLY A 10 -2.68 9.92 -2.03
C GLY A 10 -1.95 8.79 -1.31
N GLY A 11 -0.62 8.76 -1.40
CA GLY A 11 0.22 7.79 -0.68
C GLY A 11 0.15 7.92 0.84
N GLY A 12 0.07 9.15 1.37
CA GLY A 12 -0.07 9.41 2.80
C GLY A 12 -1.42 8.96 3.36
N LEU A 13 -2.51 9.33 2.68
CA LEU A 13 -3.88 8.95 3.05
C LEU A 13 -4.09 7.43 2.99
N THR A 14 -3.52 6.77 1.97
CA THR A 14 -3.54 5.31 1.84
C THR A 14 -2.80 4.64 3.00
N ALA A 15 -1.60 5.11 3.35
CA ALA A 15 -0.80 4.53 4.42
C ALA A 15 -1.48 4.67 5.80
N ILE A 16 -1.98 5.87 6.11
CA ILE A 16 -2.66 6.15 7.39
C ILE A 16 -4.00 5.42 7.47
N GLY A 17 -4.75 5.36 6.36
CA GLY A 17 -6.00 4.60 6.27
C GLY A 17 -5.78 3.12 6.58
N MET A 18 -4.74 2.50 6.02
CA MET A 18 -4.36 1.11 6.34
C MET A 18 -3.99 0.91 7.81
N ALA A 19 -3.15 1.79 8.36
CA ALA A 19 -2.77 1.73 9.77
C ALA A 19 -3.99 1.81 10.70
N GLY A 20 -4.93 2.72 10.38
CA GLY A 20 -6.19 2.87 11.08
C GLY A 20 -7.12 1.66 10.97
N LEU A 21 -7.23 1.05 9.78
CA LEU A 21 -8.00 -0.18 9.58
C LEU A 21 -7.46 -1.32 10.44
N VAL A 22 -6.14 -1.57 10.41
CA VAL A 22 -5.51 -2.63 11.23
C VAL A 22 -5.72 -2.36 12.72
N THR A 23 -5.54 -1.11 13.15
CA THR A 23 -5.73 -0.73 14.55
C THR A 23 -7.19 -0.86 14.99
N SER A 24 -8.15 -0.72 14.08
CA SER A 24 -9.58 -0.90 14.37
C SER A 24 -9.88 -2.34 14.81
N TYR A 25 -9.10 -3.33 14.38
CA TYR A 25 -9.28 -4.71 14.82
C TYR A 25 -8.62 -5.03 16.17
N SER A 26 -8.03 -4.06 16.88
CA SER A 26 -7.30 -4.29 18.15
C SER A 26 -8.18 -4.46 19.41
N GLY A 27 -9.51 -4.33 19.32
CA GLY A 27 -10.42 -4.72 20.40
C GLY A 27 -10.59 -3.72 21.56
N ILE A 28 -10.17 -2.45 21.41
CA ILE A 28 -10.19 -1.44 22.50
C ILE A 28 -11.62 -1.04 22.93
N ALA A 29 -12.57 -0.83 21.99
CA ALA A 29 -14.01 -0.60 22.26
C ALA A 29 -14.86 -0.69 20.97
N HIS A 30 -15.97 -1.43 20.95
CA HIS A 30 -16.73 -1.76 19.73
C HIS A 30 -17.25 -0.54 18.92
N THR A 31 -17.80 0.48 19.58
CA THR A 31 -18.34 1.66 18.87
C THR A 31 -17.24 2.56 18.29
N PHE A 32 -16.11 2.64 18.99
CA PHE A 32 -14.92 3.34 18.51
C PHE A 32 -14.28 2.59 17.35
N ILE A 33 -14.28 1.26 17.39
CA ILE A 33 -13.78 0.39 16.33
C ILE A 33 -14.60 0.52 15.05
N ASP A 34 -15.93 0.47 15.13
CA ASP A 34 -16.77 0.57 13.94
C ASP A 34 -16.68 1.97 13.29
N GLY A 35 -16.64 3.02 14.12
CA GLY A 35 -16.41 4.39 13.65
C GLY A 35 -15.03 4.59 13.05
N MET A 36 -13.97 4.08 13.69
CA MET A 36 -12.61 4.16 13.21
C MET A 36 -12.42 3.34 11.93
N HIS A 37 -13.03 2.16 11.83
CA HIS A 37 -13.02 1.34 10.62
C HIS A 37 -13.66 2.10 9.46
N ALA A 38 -14.86 2.65 9.64
CA ALA A 38 -15.56 3.37 8.57
C ALA A 38 -14.78 4.60 8.11
N LEU A 39 -14.25 5.40 9.04
CA LEU A 39 -13.48 6.62 8.73
C LEU A 39 -12.14 6.29 8.07
N THR A 40 -11.41 5.30 8.58
CA THR A 40 -10.09 4.92 8.05
C THR A 40 -10.21 4.14 6.74
N GLY A 41 -11.30 3.39 6.55
CA GLY A 41 -11.67 2.78 5.27
C GLY A 41 -12.00 3.82 4.20
N LEU A 42 -12.76 4.86 4.54
CA LEU A 42 -13.01 5.98 3.62
C LEU A 42 -11.71 6.72 3.30
N LEU A 43 -10.88 6.99 4.31
CA LEU A 43 -9.58 7.64 4.13
C LEU A 43 -8.66 6.84 3.20
N PHE A 44 -8.61 5.52 3.39
CA PHE A 44 -7.88 4.60 2.54
C PHE A 44 -8.38 4.66 1.10
N PHE A 45 -9.70 4.61 0.90
CA PHE A 45 -10.30 4.64 -0.42
C PHE A 45 -10.03 5.97 -1.16
N ILE A 46 -10.18 7.10 -0.48
CA ILE A 46 -9.84 8.42 -1.04
C ILE A 46 -8.35 8.51 -1.37
N GLY A 47 -7.48 7.96 -0.51
CA GLY A 47 -6.06 7.86 -0.76
C GLY A 47 -5.73 7.10 -2.05
N LEU A 48 -6.41 5.97 -2.29
CA LEU A 48 -6.25 5.19 -3.53
C LEU A 48 -6.73 5.94 -4.78
N ILE A 49 -7.80 6.72 -4.68
CA ILE A 49 -8.28 7.56 -5.80
C ILE A 49 -7.22 8.59 -6.19
N PHE A 50 -6.67 9.33 -5.23
CA PHE A 50 -5.63 10.31 -5.53
C PHE A 50 -4.31 9.67 -5.96
N LEU A 51 -3.92 8.55 -5.35
CA LEU A 51 -2.72 7.83 -5.75
C LEU A 51 -2.82 7.30 -7.19
N SER A 52 -3.96 6.69 -7.55
CA SER A 52 -4.18 6.18 -8.90
C SER A 52 -4.25 7.30 -9.93
N ALA A 53 -5.00 8.38 -9.67
CA ALA A 53 -5.03 9.55 -10.52
C ALA A 53 -3.64 10.18 -10.69
N GLY A 54 -2.86 10.31 -9.61
CA GLY A 54 -1.52 10.90 -9.66
C GLY A 54 -0.50 10.08 -10.46
N ILE A 55 -0.62 8.74 -10.44
CA ILE A 55 0.20 7.84 -11.26
C ILE A 55 -0.23 7.90 -12.74
N LEU A 56 -1.53 7.95 -13.02
CA LEU A 56 -2.08 7.94 -14.38
C LEU A 56 -1.91 9.30 -15.11
N ASP A 57 -1.96 10.42 -14.39
CA ASP A 57 -1.89 11.79 -14.94
C ASP A 57 -0.47 12.22 -15.37
N GLY A 58 0.57 11.46 -15.02
CA GLY A 58 1.93 11.83 -15.42
C GLY A 58 3.00 10.76 -15.36
N GLY A 59 2.60 9.49 -15.22
CA GLY A 59 3.47 8.32 -15.16
C GLY A 59 4.18 8.18 -13.81
N VAL A 60 5.12 7.23 -13.72
CA VAL A 60 5.91 7.01 -12.51
C VAL A 60 7.06 8.01 -12.45
N SER A 61 7.06 8.92 -11.49
CA SER A 61 8.14 9.90 -11.30
C SER A 61 9.38 9.26 -10.70
N THR A 62 10.56 9.58 -11.25
CA THR A 62 11.87 9.06 -10.84
C THR A 62 12.63 9.99 -9.89
N SER A 63 11.99 11.08 -9.44
CA SER A 63 12.61 12.08 -8.56
C SER A 63 12.97 11.49 -7.19
N ASN A 64 13.99 12.05 -6.52
CA ASN A 64 14.37 11.61 -5.16
C ASN A 64 13.26 11.84 -4.13
N ARG A 65 12.44 12.89 -4.32
CA ARG A 65 11.27 13.15 -3.47
C ARG A 65 10.22 12.04 -3.60
N THR A 66 9.96 11.60 -4.84
CA THR A 66 9.04 10.49 -5.12
C THR A 66 9.47 9.19 -4.50
N LYS A 67 10.76 8.85 -4.62
CA LYS A 67 11.30 7.65 -4.00
C LYS A 67 11.17 7.68 -2.48
N ALA A 68 11.44 8.82 -1.84
CA ALA A 68 11.32 8.96 -0.38
C ALA A 68 9.87 8.76 0.09
N THR A 69 8.90 9.42 -0.53
CA THR A 69 7.48 9.27 -0.15
C THR A 69 6.98 7.84 -0.39
N VAL A 70 7.29 7.25 -1.54
CA VAL A 70 6.89 5.86 -1.84
C VAL A 70 7.50 4.89 -0.85
N LEU A 71 8.77 5.09 -0.46
CA LEU A 71 9.42 4.27 0.56
C LEU A 71 8.74 4.37 1.93
N VAL A 72 8.34 5.57 2.34
CA VAL A 72 7.58 5.79 3.59
C VAL A 72 6.19 5.15 3.52
N THR A 73 5.47 5.32 2.41
CA THR A 73 4.15 4.70 2.23
C THR A 73 4.24 3.17 2.28
N ILE A 74 5.20 2.58 1.56
CA ILE A 74 5.41 1.13 1.55
C ILE A 74 5.85 0.63 2.92
N SER A 75 6.73 1.34 3.63
CA SER A 75 7.20 0.90 4.95
C SER A 75 6.06 0.86 5.98
N ILE A 76 5.16 1.84 5.95
CA ILE A 76 3.96 1.84 6.81
C ILE A 76 3.04 0.67 6.45
N VAL A 77 2.72 0.51 5.16
CA VAL A 77 1.82 -0.57 4.70
C VAL A 77 2.39 -1.95 5.04
N LEU A 78 3.69 -2.17 4.85
CA LEU A 78 4.33 -3.44 5.20
C LEU A 78 4.36 -3.67 6.71
N THR A 79 4.64 -2.65 7.51
CA THR A 79 4.69 -2.79 8.98
C THR A 79 3.32 -3.16 9.54
N PHE A 80 2.27 -2.42 9.17
CA PHE A 80 0.92 -2.70 9.64
C PHE A 80 0.32 -3.95 9.00
N GLY A 81 0.65 -4.25 7.74
CA GLY A 81 0.27 -5.50 7.08
C GLY A 81 0.88 -6.73 7.74
N ALA A 82 2.16 -6.67 8.11
CA ALA A 82 2.83 -7.73 8.86
C ALA A 82 2.28 -7.86 10.28
N ALA A 83 2.00 -6.75 10.96
CA ALA A 83 1.37 -6.76 12.28
C ALA A 83 -0.01 -7.43 12.24
N ALA A 84 -0.83 -7.11 11.24
CA ALA A 84 -2.14 -7.75 11.03
C ALA A 84 -2.01 -9.25 10.72
N PHE A 85 -0.99 -9.63 9.95
CA PHE A 85 -0.71 -11.03 9.63
C PHE A 85 -0.32 -11.85 10.87
N ILE A 86 0.58 -11.33 11.71
CA ILE A 86 1.03 -11.98 12.95
C ILE A 86 -0.10 -12.03 13.97
N GLY A 87 -0.89 -10.95 14.09
CA GLY A 87 -2.01 -10.86 15.02
C GLY A 87 -3.25 -11.66 14.61
N SER A 88 -3.25 -12.30 13.44
CA SER A 88 -4.39 -13.05 12.95
C SER A 88 -4.45 -14.47 13.50
N THR A 89 -5.65 -14.92 13.87
CA THR A 89 -5.94 -16.31 14.25
C THR A 89 -6.46 -17.17 13.09
N SER A 90 -6.59 -16.59 11.89
CA SER A 90 -7.14 -17.28 10.72
C SER A 90 -6.14 -18.26 10.11
N THR A 91 -6.58 -19.51 9.92
CA THR A 91 -5.77 -20.57 9.30
C THR A 91 -5.67 -20.43 7.77
N THR A 92 -6.55 -19.65 7.14
CA THR A 92 -6.56 -19.46 5.67
C THR A 92 -5.68 -18.29 5.22
N LEU A 93 -5.43 -17.32 6.10
CA LEU A 93 -4.65 -16.12 5.77
C LEU A 93 -3.21 -16.45 5.35
N PRO A 94 -2.45 -17.32 6.07
CA PRO A 94 -1.11 -17.71 5.64
C PRO A 94 -1.05 -18.29 4.22
N THR A 95 -2.02 -19.14 3.86
CA THR A 95 -2.10 -19.77 2.55
C THR A 95 -2.37 -18.75 1.45
N LEU A 96 -3.34 -17.86 1.66
CA LEU A 96 -3.67 -16.78 0.71
C LEU A 96 -2.52 -15.79 0.53
N THR A 97 -1.94 -15.32 1.63
CA THR A 97 -0.77 -14.43 1.60
C THR A 97 0.42 -15.10 0.91
N GLY A 98 0.65 -16.38 1.16
CA GLY A 98 1.70 -17.16 0.48
C GLY A 98 1.52 -17.20 -1.03
N ILE A 99 0.30 -17.46 -1.52
CA ILE A 99 -0.02 -17.43 -2.96
C ILE A 99 0.18 -16.02 -3.53
N LEU A 100 -0.27 -14.99 -2.82
CA LEU A 100 -0.11 -13.60 -3.28
C LEU A 100 1.35 -13.18 -3.36
N ILE A 101 2.19 -13.55 -2.38
CA ILE A 101 3.64 -13.28 -2.41
C ILE A 101 4.30 -14.04 -3.55
N LEU A 102 3.90 -15.30 -3.78
CA LEU A 102 4.42 -16.12 -4.87
C LEU A 102 4.18 -15.47 -6.25
N ILE A 103 3.08 -14.75 -6.43
CA ILE A 103 2.76 -14.02 -7.67
C ILE A 103 3.43 -12.64 -7.69
N ALA A 104 3.39 -11.91 -6.57
CA ALA A 104 3.84 -10.53 -6.48
C ALA A 104 5.37 -10.41 -6.62
N VAL A 105 6.15 -11.29 -5.98
CA VAL A 105 7.61 -11.19 -6.00
C VAL A 105 8.18 -11.34 -7.42
N PRO A 106 7.81 -12.37 -8.20
CA PRO A 106 8.25 -12.47 -9.60
C PRO A 106 7.78 -11.30 -10.45
N ALA A 107 6.54 -10.83 -10.28
CA ALA A 107 6.02 -9.70 -11.04
C ALA A 107 6.84 -8.42 -10.81
N ILE A 108 7.21 -8.13 -9.56
CA ILE A 108 8.05 -6.98 -9.20
C ILE A 108 9.45 -7.13 -9.81
N LEU A 109 10.03 -8.33 -9.74
CA LEU A 109 11.36 -8.60 -10.31
C LEU A 109 11.36 -8.42 -11.83
N ILE A 110 10.38 -8.97 -12.55
CA ILE A 110 10.25 -8.82 -14.00
C ILE A 110 10.11 -7.34 -14.36
N ALA A 111 9.25 -6.59 -13.66
CA ALA A 111 9.08 -5.16 -13.89
C ALA A 111 10.38 -4.38 -13.64
N TYR A 112 11.13 -4.73 -12.59
CA TYR A 112 12.42 -4.10 -12.29
C TYR A 112 13.46 -4.36 -13.40
N ILE A 113 13.61 -5.62 -13.82
CA ILE A 113 14.57 -5.99 -14.87
C ILE A 113 14.16 -5.35 -16.20
N ALA A 114 12.87 -5.30 -16.53
CA ALA A 114 12.38 -4.61 -17.74
C ALA A 114 12.75 -3.12 -17.77
N MET A 115 12.73 -2.45 -16.61
CA MET A 115 13.07 -1.03 -16.50
C MET A 115 14.58 -0.75 -16.47
N LYS A 116 15.40 -1.64 -15.89
CA LYS A 116 16.82 -1.39 -15.63
C LYS A 116 17.78 -2.15 -16.55
N MET A 117 17.37 -3.31 -17.04
CA MET A 117 18.19 -4.15 -17.91
C MET A 117 17.33 -4.72 -19.06
N PRO A 118 16.83 -3.86 -19.97
CA PRO A 118 15.90 -4.27 -21.04
C PRO A 118 16.51 -5.27 -22.03
N GLN A 119 17.83 -5.46 -22.00
CA GLN A 119 18.54 -6.43 -22.84
C GLN A 119 18.23 -7.89 -22.48
N TYR A 120 17.81 -8.17 -21.24
CA TYR A 120 17.51 -9.53 -20.76
C TYR A 120 16.01 -9.88 -20.77
N VAL A 121 15.15 -8.94 -21.18
CA VAL A 121 13.67 -9.08 -21.10
C VAL A 121 13.01 -8.92 -22.49
N ARG A 122 13.80 -8.86 -23.57
CA ARG A 122 13.29 -8.92 -24.94
C ARG A 122 12.87 -10.32 -25.32
#